data_AF-A0A7T8TIX8-F1
#
_entry.id   AF-A0A7T8TIX8-F1
#
_cell.length_a   1.000
_cell.length_b   1.000
_cell.length_c   1.000
_cell.angle_alpha   90.00
_cell.angle_beta   90.00
_cell.angle_gamma   90.00
#
_symmetry.space_group_name_H-M   'P 1'
#
loop_
_entity.id
_entity.type
_entity.pdbx_description
1 polymer ?
#
loop_
_entity_poly.entity_id
_entity_poly.type
_entity_poly.pdbx_seq_one_letter_code
_entity_poly.pdbx_strand_id
1 'polypeptide(L)'
;MINQTVSINNFSGLLKDEELPAGDLQTVLLVLSEISQKQDHFQANTSELVQLAAQHSPTFQALPAERQSFFRSVLSMPVFFYTVPLSDDEAAEWEKLNDKDALQWQQKPDL
;
A
#
# COMPACT_ATOMS: atom_id res chain seq x y z
N MET A 1 0.29 19.07 -3.66
CA MET A 1 0.10 17.60 -3.65
C MET A 1 1.49 16.99 -3.63
N ILE A 2 1.78 16.11 -2.67
CA ILE A 2 3.04 15.35 -2.70
C ILE A 2 2.87 14.32 -3.81
N ASN A 3 3.73 14.36 -4.82
CA ASN A 3 3.76 13.33 -5.87
C ASN A 3 4.34 12.05 -5.25
N GLN A 4 3.48 11.23 -4.65
CA GLN A 4 3.86 9.97 -4.00
C GLN A 4 3.87 8.83 -5.02
N THR A 5 4.88 8.85 -5.89
CA THR A 5 5.15 7.77 -6.84
C THR A 5 5.81 6.59 -6.12
N VAL A 6 5.36 5.36 -6.39
CA VAL A 6 5.91 4.11 -5.84
C VAL A 6 6.38 3.22 -6.97
N SER A 7 7.54 2.59 -6.82
CA SER A 7 8.02 1.60 -7.77
C SER A 7 7.24 0.28 -7.61
N ILE A 8 6.99 -0.41 -8.72
CA ILE A 8 6.31 -1.71 -8.71
C ILE A 8 7.07 -2.73 -7.88
N ASN A 9 8.41 -2.67 -7.89
CA ASN A 9 9.26 -3.56 -7.10
C ASN A 9 9.08 -3.33 -5.60
N ASN A 10 8.98 -2.06 -5.15
CA ASN A 10 8.75 -1.75 -3.74
C ASN A 10 7.37 -2.25 -3.31
N PHE A 11 6.33 -1.99 -4.10
CA PHE A 11 4.98 -2.48 -3.81
C PHE A 11 4.90 -4.02 -3.79
N SER A 12 5.59 -4.69 -4.73
CA SER A 12 5.72 -6.16 -4.74
C SER A 12 6.45 -6.68 -3.49
N GLY A 13 7.39 -5.92 -2.94
CA GLY A 13 8.03 -6.20 -1.67
C GLY A 13 7.03 -6.16 -0.52
N LEU A 14 6.26 -5.07 -0.42
CA LEU A 14 5.22 -4.90 0.61
C LEU A 14 4.19 -6.04 0.56
N LEU A 15 3.73 -6.43 -0.63
CA LEU A 15 2.75 -7.51 -0.78
C LEU A 15 3.27 -8.90 -0.36
N LYS A 16 4.58 -9.11 -0.28
CA LYS A 16 5.13 -10.38 0.23
C LYS A 16 5.05 -10.48 1.75
N ASP A 17 4.97 -9.34 2.43
CA ASP A 17 4.77 -9.26 3.86
C ASP A 17 3.27 -9.38 4.23
N GLU A 18 2.39 -9.16 3.25
CA GLU A 18 0.96 -9.43 3.37
C GLU A 18 0.69 -10.95 3.33
N GLU A 19 -0.11 -11.46 4.26
CA GLU A 19 -0.46 -12.90 4.38
C GLU A 19 -1.48 -13.35 3.31
N LEU A 20 -1.23 -13.00 2.05
CA LEU A 20 -2.05 -13.45 0.93
C LEU A 20 -1.89 -14.96 0.70
N PRO A 21 -2.96 -15.68 0.31
CA PRO A 21 -2.84 -17.07 -0.11
C PRO A 21 -1.79 -17.22 -1.22
N ALA A 22 -0.94 -18.25 -1.13
CA ALA A 22 0.23 -18.39 -2.01
C ALA A 22 -0.09 -18.30 -3.52
N GLY A 23 -1.22 -18.89 -3.95
CA GLY A 23 -1.67 -18.80 -5.34
C GLY A 23 -2.13 -17.39 -5.76
N ASP A 24 -2.73 -16.65 -4.84
CA ASP A 24 -3.15 -15.27 -5.07
C ASP A 24 -1.93 -14.33 -5.09
N LEU A 25 -0.98 -14.51 -4.17
CA LEU A 25 0.29 -13.79 -4.17
C LEU A 25 1.07 -14.04 -5.47
N GLN A 26 1.17 -15.29 -5.92
CA GLN A 26 1.84 -15.59 -7.18
C GLN A 26 1.16 -14.89 -8.38
N THR A 27 -0.17 -14.87 -8.39
CA THR A 27 -0.94 -14.22 -9.45
C THR A 27 -0.71 -12.71 -9.45
N VAL A 28 -0.76 -12.05 -8.28
CA VAL A 28 -0.57 -10.60 -8.21
C VAL A 28 0.86 -10.21 -8.57
N LEU A 29 1.86 -10.99 -8.16
CA LEU A 29 3.26 -10.75 -8.54
C LEU A 29 3.49 -10.91 -10.05
N LEU A 30 2.80 -11.85 -10.69
CA LEU A 30 2.85 -12.00 -12.14
C LEU A 30 2.21 -10.79 -12.85
N VAL A 31 1.05 -10.32 -12.38
CA VAL A 31 0.41 -9.10 -12.89
C VAL A 31 1.34 -7.90 -12.76
N LEU A 32 1.96 -7.71 -11.61
CA LEU A 32 2.92 -6.62 -11.37
C LEU A 32 4.16 -6.74 -12.26
N SER A 33 4.67 -7.95 -12.47
CA SER A 33 5.78 -8.20 -13.40
C SER A 33 5.41 -7.81 -14.83
N GLU A 34 4.21 -8.15 -15.31
CA GLU A 34 3.75 -7.78 -16.65
C GLU A 34 3.63 -6.26 -16.83
N ILE A 35 3.09 -5.57 -15.82
CA ILE A 35 3.02 -4.10 -15.83
C ILE A 35 4.42 -3.49 -15.85
N SER A 36 5.35 -4.03 -15.06
CA SER A 36 6.73 -3.51 -14.94
C SER A 36 7.52 -3.51 -16.25
N GLN A 37 7.11 -4.32 -17.23
CA GLN A 37 7.69 -4.31 -18.58
C GLN A 37 7.31 -3.07 -19.41
N LYS A 38 6.28 -2.33 -18.98
CA LYS A 38 5.76 -1.14 -19.66
C LYS A 38 5.99 0.13 -18.86
N GLN A 39 5.79 0.04 -17.55
CA GLN A 39 5.89 1.16 -16.63
C GLN A 39 6.35 0.64 -15.28
N ASP A 40 7.38 1.24 -14.69
CA ASP A 40 8.06 0.77 -13.48
C ASP A 40 7.54 1.42 -12.19
N HIS A 41 6.74 2.48 -12.32
CA HIS A 41 6.24 3.31 -11.23
C HIS A 41 4.74 3.61 -11.37
N PHE A 42 4.05 3.85 -10.27
CA PHE A 42 2.65 4.30 -10.28
C PHE A 42 2.41 5.33 -9.17
N GLN A 43 1.38 6.15 -9.32
CA GLN A 43 0.89 7.07 -8.31
C GLN A 43 0.18 6.28 -7.21
N ALA A 44 0.78 6.24 -6.02
CA ALA A 44 0.19 5.56 -4.88
C ALA A 44 -1.17 6.14 -4.50
N ASN A 45 -2.02 5.29 -3.91
CA ASN A 45 -3.36 5.67 -3.41
C ASN A 45 -4.29 6.24 -4.49
N THR A 46 -4.08 5.85 -5.74
CA THR A 46 -4.96 6.13 -6.88
C THR A 46 -5.34 4.86 -7.60
N SER A 47 -6.25 4.96 -8.58
CA SER A 47 -6.65 3.83 -9.42
C SER A 47 -5.64 3.49 -10.53
N GLU A 48 -4.50 4.20 -10.63
CA GLU A 48 -3.54 4.02 -11.72
C GLU A 48 -3.04 2.58 -11.83
N LEU A 49 -2.68 1.93 -10.72
CA LEU A 49 -2.16 0.56 -10.76
C LEU A 49 -3.19 -0.45 -11.29
N VAL A 50 -4.47 -0.24 -10.97
CA VAL A 50 -5.57 -1.05 -11.50
C VAL A 50 -5.77 -0.81 -12.99
N GLN A 51 -5.67 0.44 -13.46
CA GLN A 51 -5.77 0.79 -14.87
C GLN A 51 -4.62 0.16 -15.67
N LEU A 52 -3.40 0.20 -15.14
CA LEU A 52 -2.23 -0.43 -15.73
C LEU A 52 -2.40 -1.96 -15.82
N ALA A 53 -2.94 -2.60 -14.78
CA ALA A 53 -3.26 -4.03 -14.83
C ALA A 53 -4.28 -4.35 -15.93
N ALA A 54 -5.36 -3.56 -16.02
CA ALA A 54 -6.37 -3.73 -17.06
C ALA A 54 -5.82 -3.52 -18.48
N GLN A 55 -4.82 -2.65 -18.65
CA GLN A 55 -4.26 -2.31 -19.95
C GLN A 55 -3.10 -3.22 -20.39
N HIS A 56 -2.26 -3.64 -19.45
CA HIS A 56 -0.94 -4.20 -19.74
C HIS A 56 -0.70 -5.61 -19.20
N SER A 57 -1.61 -6.15 -18.37
CA SER A 57 -1.46 -7.51 -17.83
C SER A 57 -2.41 -8.50 -18.52
N PRO A 58 -1.93 -9.34 -19.44
CA PRO A 58 -2.69 -10.47 -19.97
C PRO A 58 -3.20 -11.38 -18.86
N THR A 59 -2.41 -11.60 -17.80
CA THR A 59 -2.84 -12.40 -16.65
C THR A 59 -4.08 -11.82 -16.01
N PHE A 60 -4.10 -10.51 -15.73
CA PHE A 60 -5.25 -9.84 -15.14
C PHE A 60 -6.48 -9.87 -16.05
N GLN A 61 -6.30 -9.65 -17.36
CA GLN A 61 -7.37 -9.65 -18.35
C GLN A 61 -8.02 -11.04 -18.51
N ALA A 62 -7.25 -12.11 -18.36
CA ALA A 62 -7.73 -13.48 -18.50
C ALA A 62 -8.52 -13.99 -17.28
N LEU A 63 -8.47 -13.29 -16.14
CA LEU A 63 -9.18 -13.70 -14.94
C LEU A 63 -10.70 -13.58 -15.10
N PRO A 64 -11.50 -14.50 -14.51
CA PRO A 64 -12.95 -14.33 -14.38
C PRO A 64 -13.30 -13.03 -13.66
N ALA A 65 -14.47 -12.45 -13.96
CA ALA A 65 -14.89 -11.16 -13.40
C ALA A 65 -14.87 -11.10 -11.85
N GLU A 66 -15.29 -12.20 -11.20
CA GLU A 66 -15.23 -12.33 -9.74
C GLU A 66 -13.80 -12.24 -9.20
N ARG A 67 -12.86 -12.91 -9.87
CA ARG A 67 -11.44 -12.88 -9.51
C ARG A 67 -10.82 -11.51 -9.82
N GLN A 68 -11.19 -10.88 -10.93
CA GLN A 68 -10.75 -9.50 -11.21
C GLN A 68 -11.15 -8.54 -10.09
N SER A 69 -12.36 -8.68 -9.53
CA SER A 69 -12.80 -7.85 -8.40
C SER A 69 -11.85 -7.97 -7.20
N PHE A 70 -11.49 -9.20 -6.82
CA PHE A 70 -10.52 -9.46 -5.75
C PHE A 70 -9.16 -8.80 -6.02
N PHE A 71 -8.59 -9.03 -7.21
CA PHE A 71 -7.27 -8.45 -7.53
C PHE A 71 -7.30 -6.93 -7.66
N ARG A 72 -8.44 -6.33 -8.06
CA ARG A 72 -8.60 -4.86 -8.00
C ARG A 72 -8.49 -4.34 -6.59
N SER A 73 -9.06 -5.05 -5.61
CA SER A 73 -8.93 -4.68 -4.20
C SER A 73 -7.49 -4.76 -3.71
N VAL A 74 -6.76 -5.82 -4.07
CA VAL A 74 -5.33 -5.96 -3.72
C VAL A 74 -4.48 -4.84 -4.35
N LEU A 75 -4.68 -4.56 -5.64
CA LEU A 75 -3.95 -3.49 -6.35
C LEU A 75 -4.34 -2.07 -5.90
N SER A 76 -5.42 -1.93 -5.12
CA SER A 76 -5.86 -0.66 -4.54
C SER A 76 -5.54 -0.57 -3.05
N MET A 77 -4.76 -1.51 -2.49
CA MET A 77 -4.35 -1.45 -1.09
C MET A 77 -3.61 -0.13 -0.80
N PRO A 78 -3.99 0.58 0.28
CA PRO A 78 -3.39 1.86 0.59
C PRO A 78 -1.91 1.69 0.96
N VAL A 79 -1.07 2.55 0.39
CA VAL A 79 0.35 2.64 0.73
C VAL A 79 0.52 3.79 1.72
N PHE A 80 1.00 3.46 2.92
CA PHE A 80 1.31 4.43 3.97
C PHE A 80 2.77 4.84 3.88
N PHE A 81 3.02 6.15 3.90
CA PHE A 81 4.36 6.72 3.91
C PHE A 81 4.66 7.27 5.29
N TYR A 82 5.68 6.73 5.95
CA TYR A 82 6.16 7.27 7.22
C TYR A 82 7.42 8.09 6.96
N THR A 83 7.43 9.32 7.45
CA THR A 83 8.65 10.10 7.62
C THR A 83 9.14 9.84 9.04
N VAL A 84 10.27 9.16 9.18
CA VAL A 84 10.98 9.18 10.46
C VAL A 84 11.48 10.62 10.65
N PRO A 85 11.25 11.25 11.81
CA PRO A 85 11.84 12.56 12.08
C PRO A 85 13.35 12.46 11.87
N LEU A 86 13.88 13.31 10.99
CA LEU A 86 15.27 13.22 10.55
C LEU A 86 16.24 13.78 11.59
N SER A 87 15.72 14.44 12.64
CA SER A 87 16.49 15.03 13.73
C SER A 87 16.08 14.50 15.11
N ASP A 88 17.04 14.42 16.01
CA ASP A 88 16.83 14.03 17.42
C ASP A 88 15.82 14.98 18.12
N ASP A 89 15.81 16.26 17.72
CA ASP A 89 14.88 17.26 18.26
C ASP A 89 13.42 16.97 17.85
N GLU A 90 13.19 16.64 16.58
CA GLU A 90 11.86 16.25 16.08
C GLU A 90 11.42 14.90 16.67
N ALA A 91 12.34 13.95 16.85
CA ALA A 91 12.04 12.68 17.52
C ALA A 91 11.63 12.88 18.99
N ALA A 92 12.32 13.76 19.71
CA ALA A 92 12.02 14.10 21.10
C ALA A 92 10.66 14.81 21.29
N GLU A 93 10.14 15.49 20.25
CA GLU A 93 8.78 16.05 20.29
C GLU A 93 7.69 14.97 20.18
N TRP A 94 7.93 13.91 19.41
CA TRP A 94 6.99 12.79 19.27
C TRP A 94 6.93 11.94 20.54
N GLU A 95 8.05 11.75 21.24
CA GLU A 95 8.08 11.09 22.55
C GLU A 95 7.25 11.86 23.61
N LYS A 96 7.26 13.20 23.57
CA LYS A 96 6.47 14.04 24.48
C LYS A 96 4.97 14.02 24.20
N LEU A 97 4.54 13.71 22.97
CA LEU A 97 3.13 13.65 22.59
C LEU A 97 2.44 12.39 23.12
N ASN A 98 3.14 11.24 23.13
CA ASN A 98 2.57 9.97 23.60
C ASN A 98 2.14 10.00 25.07
N ASP A 99 2.89 10.66 25.95
CA ASP A 99 2.55 10.68 27.38
C ASP A 99 1.42 11.64 27.73
N LYS A 100 1.32 12.79 27.03
CA LYS A 100 0.33 13.82 27.35
C LYS A 100 -1.08 13.48 26.85
N ASP A 101 -1.21 12.86 25.68
CA ASP A 101 -2.52 12.52 25.13
C ASP A 101 -3.02 11.15 25.60
N ALA A 102 -2.13 10.20 25.93
CA ALA A 102 -2.52 8.92 26.55
C ALA A 102 -3.13 9.12 27.96
N LEU A 103 -2.71 10.14 28.70
CA LEU A 103 -3.25 10.47 30.02
C LEU A 103 -4.63 11.14 29.99
N GLN A 104 -5.04 11.76 28.87
CA GLN A 104 -6.36 12.42 28.79
C GLN A 104 -7.52 11.43 28.66
N TRP A 105 -7.28 10.22 28.12
CA TRP A 105 -8.30 9.18 28.00
C TRP A 105 -8.57 8.43 29.31
N GLN A 106 -7.65 8.47 30.29
CA GLN A 106 -7.87 7.89 31.62
C GLN A 106 -8.71 8.79 32.55
N GLN A 107 -9.05 10.02 32.14
CA GLN A 107 -9.89 10.94 32.91
C GLN A 107 -11.30 11.11 32.35
N LYS A 108 -11.93 10.03 31.87
CA LYS A 108 -13.39 9.98 31.91
C LYS A 108 -13.82 9.39 33.24
N PRO A 109 -14.35 10.19 34.19
CA PRO A 109 -15.14 9.61 35.26
C PRO A 109 -16.41 9.03 34.64
N ASP A 110 -16.71 7.77 34.98
CA ASP A 110 -18.07 7.27 34.89
C ASP A 110 -18.98 8.24 35.66
N LEU A 111 -19.95 8.84 34.96
CA LEU A 111 -21.26 9.28 35.43
C LEU A 111 -22.11 9.79 34.26
#